data_AF-A0AAE5QWN4-F1
#
_entry.id   AF-A0AAE5QWN4-F1
#
_cell.length_a   1.000
_cell.length_b   1.000
_cell.length_c   1.000
_cell.angle_alpha   90.00
_cell.angle_beta   90.00
_cell.angle_gamma   90.00
#
_symmetry.space_group_name_H-M   'P 1'
#
loop_
_entity.id
_entity.type
_entity.pdbx_description
1 polymer ?
#
loop_
_entity_poly.entity_id
_entity_poly.type
_entity_poly.pdbx_seq_one_letter_code
_entity_poly.pdbx_strand_id
1 'polypeptide(L)'
;EFTKFVDGTVSQTYKLNTVAINDISQSENNALMIKFAKLLRMYDESIKITSSNFFTNTIIQIAYWQEQLSIAEKENKKQRIKVINEKIVTLKVISRIQINKEHYISIYAKDIEDLKTKINIFLFSCSTLIYPQPLNKKQKSQIFEDFNNPRVFD
;
A
#
# COMPACT_ATOMS: atom_id res chain seq x y z
N GLU A 1 4.89 -2.83 -15.40
CA GLU A 1 4.24 -2.09 -16.50
C GLU A 1 4.19 -0.60 -16.14
N PHE A 2 4.65 0.28 -17.03
CA PHE A 2 4.61 1.73 -16.84
C PHE A 2 3.19 2.25 -17.03
N THR A 3 2.86 3.36 -16.38
CA THR A 3 1.59 4.06 -16.62
C THR A 3 1.84 5.06 -17.75
N LYS A 4 0.99 5.10 -18.78
CA LYS A 4 1.01 6.12 -19.82
C LYS A 4 -0.24 6.99 -19.66
N PHE A 5 -0.06 8.30 -19.59
CA PHE A 5 -1.14 9.27 -19.49
C PHE A 5 -1.55 9.78 -20.88
N VAL A 6 -2.72 10.43 -20.94
CA VAL A 6 -3.33 10.92 -22.20
C VAL A 6 -2.48 12.02 -22.85
N ASP A 7 -1.77 12.81 -22.05
CA ASP A 7 -0.86 13.88 -22.48
C ASP A 7 0.51 13.36 -22.98
N GLY A 8 0.71 12.04 -22.99
CA GLY A 8 1.98 11.40 -23.37
C GLY A 8 2.97 11.22 -22.23
N THR A 9 2.70 11.79 -21.04
CA THR A 9 3.53 11.60 -19.85
C THR A 9 3.53 10.13 -19.45
N VAL A 10 4.67 9.63 -18.95
CA VAL A 10 4.79 8.29 -18.41
C VAL A 10 5.13 8.33 -16.92
N SER A 11 4.69 7.33 -16.16
CA SER A 11 5.05 7.21 -14.76
C SER A 11 5.27 5.79 -14.26
N GLN A 12 5.98 5.75 -13.13
CA GLN A 12 6.15 4.56 -12.33
C GLN A 12 5.92 4.87 -10.85
N THR A 13 5.20 3.98 -10.17
CA THR A 13 4.80 4.17 -8.78
C THR A 13 5.34 3.04 -7.92
N TYR A 14 5.88 3.40 -6.75
CA TYR A 14 6.39 2.50 -5.73
C TYR A 14 5.62 2.73 -4.42
N LYS A 15 5.53 1.69 -3.60
CA LYS A 15 5.03 1.79 -2.23
C LYS A 15 6.16 2.23 -1.32
N LEU A 16 5.91 3.23 -0.48
CA LEU A 16 6.84 3.66 0.56
C LEU A 16 6.77 2.69 1.74
N ASN A 17 7.92 2.40 2.31
CA ASN A 17 8.04 1.67 3.55
C ASN A 17 7.99 2.67 4.71
N THR A 18 6.93 2.63 5.50
CA THR A 18 6.66 3.59 6.57
C THR A 18 6.38 2.89 7.88
N VAL A 19 6.80 3.51 8.98
CA VAL A 19 6.53 3.07 10.35
C VAL A 19 5.65 4.12 11.03
N ALA A 20 4.74 3.69 11.90
CA ALA A 20 3.93 4.63 12.67
C ALA A 20 4.82 5.47 13.59
N ILE A 21 4.56 6.78 13.65
CA ILE A 21 5.35 7.73 14.46
C ILE A 21 5.30 7.37 15.95
N ASN A 22 4.20 6.80 16.41
CA ASN A 22 4.04 6.42 17.82
C ASN A 22 4.82 5.14 18.19
N ASP A 23 5.21 4.35 17.19
CA ASP A 23 5.84 3.04 17.38
C ASP A 23 7.35 3.06 17.05
N ILE A 24 7.89 4.20 16.61
CA ILE A 24 9.29 4.33 16.19
C ILE A 24 10.16 4.91 17.32
N SER A 25 11.35 4.35 17.50
CA SER A 25 12.35 4.93 18.40
C SER A 25 13.02 6.17 17.79
N GLN A 26 13.62 7.03 18.63
CA GLN A 26 14.31 8.23 18.16
C GLN A 26 15.48 7.91 17.21
N SER A 27 16.21 6.83 17.46
CA SER A 27 17.33 6.39 16.62
C SER A 27 16.86 5.94 15.24
N GLU A 28 15.78 5.17 15.17
CA GLU A 28 15.16 4.76 13.91
C GLU A 28 14.61 5.95 13.13
N ASN A 29 13.97 6.90 13.81
CA ASN A 29 13.48 8.13 13.19
C ASN A 29 14.64 8.92 12.56
N ASN A 30 15.73 9.13 13.30
CA ASN A 30 16.91 9.81 12.79
C ASN A 30 17.50 9.08 11.55
N ALA A 31 17.53 7.74 11.58
CA ALA A 31 18.00 6.95 10.44
C ALA A 31 17.10 7.09 9.20
N LEU A 32 15.77 7.13 9.38
CA LEU A 32 14.82 7.38 8.29
C LEU A 32 14.99 8.79 7.72
N MET A 33 15.15 9.80 8.59
CA MET A 33 15.38 11.18 8.17
C MET A 33 16.66 11.34 7.35
N ILE A 34 17.75 10.68 7.75
CA ILE A 34 19.01 10.68 6.98
C ILE A 34 18.81 10.05 5.60
N LYS A 35 18.09 8.91 5.53
CA LYS A 35 17.79 8.25 4.25
C LYS A 35 16.95 9.16 3.35
N PHE A 36 15.93 9.82 3.91
CA PHE A 36 15.07 10.72 3.14
C PHE A 36 15.83 11.97 2.67
N ALA A 37 16.69 12.54 3.52
CA ALA A 37 17.57 13.65 3.12
C ALA A 37 18.55 13.24 2.01
N LYS A 38 19.07 12.00 2.03
CA LYS A 38 19.89 11.46 0.95
C LYS A 38 19.10 11.38 -0.37
N LEU A 39 17.86 10.90 -0.33
CA LEU A 39 16.98 10.88 -1.50
C LEU A 39 16.85 12.28 -2.11
N LEU A 40 16.47 13.28 -1.29
CA LEU A 40 16.27 14.65 -1.75
C LEU A 40 17.54 15.33 -2.27
N ARG A 41 18.72 14.91 -1.83
CA ARG A 41 20.01 15.45 -2.32
C ARG A 41 20.48 14.83 -3.63
N MET A 42 20.02 13.62 -3.95
CA MET A 42 20.48 12.87 -5.11
C MET A 42 19.47 12.86 -6.26
N TYR A 43 18.20 13.11 -5.93
CA TYR A 43 17.10 13.14 -6.87
C TYR A 43 16.58 14.58 -6.99
N ASP A 44 17.10 15.31 -7.97
CA ASP A 44 16.79 16.73 -8.20
C ASP A 44 15.45 16.96 -8.92
N GLU A 45 14.79 15.88 -9.31
CA GLU A 45 13.53 15.90 -10.05
C GLU A 45 12.33 15.98 -9.11
N SER A 46 11.18 16.42 -9.63
CA SER A 46 9.95 16.51 -8.85
C SER A 46 9.43 15.13 -8.43
N ILE A 47 9.22 14.95 -7.14
CA ILE A 47 8.64 13.74 -6.56
C ILE A 47 7.20 14.02 -6.13
N LYS A 48 6.27 13.14 -6.52
CA LYS A 48 4.90 13.15 -5.97
C LYS A 48 4.73 12.01 -4.97
N ILE A 49 4.52 12.37 -3.70
CA ILE A 49 4.10 11.42 -2.67
C ILE A 49 2.60 11.53 -2.50
N THR A 50 1.90 10.40 -2.55
CA THR A 50 0.46 10.35 -2.32
C THR A 50 0.13 9.38 -1.21
N SER A 51 -0.76 9.78 -0.31
CA SER A 51 -1.17 8.96 0.83
C SER A 51 -2.65 8.64 0.69
N SER A 52 -3.03 7.38 0.90
CA SER A 52 -4.44 6.97 0.89
C SER A 52 -4.74 6.06 2.08
N ASN A 53 -5.99 6.13 2.51
CA ASN A 53 -6.54 5.36 3.60
C ASN A 53 -7.24 4.12 3.02
N PHE A 54 -6.63 2.95 3.18
CA PHE A 54 -7.23 1.69 2.77
C PHE A 54 -7.86 1.00 3.97
N PHE A 55 -9.10 0.55 3.81
CA PHE A 55 -9.68 -0.37 4.77
C PHE A 55 -8.89 -1.68 4.76
N THR A 56 -8.62 -2.23 5.94
CA THR A 56 -7.95 -3.52 6.07
C THR A 56 -8.71 -4.58 5.28
N ASN A 57 -8.09 -5.13 4.24
CA ASN A 57 -8.70 -6.18 3.45
C ASN A 57 -8.62 -7.52 4.20
N THR A 58 -9.75 -7.94 4.77
CA THR A 58 -9.88 -9.22 5.47
C THR A 58 -10.56 -10.30 4.64
N ILE A 59 -10.78 -10.10 3.33
CA ILE A 59 -11.59 -10.99 2.49
C ILE A 59 -11.02 -12.40 2.46
N ILE A 60 -9.70 -12.53 2.31
CA ILE A 60 -9.01 -13.83 2.26
C ILE A 60 -9.16 -14.56 3.59
N GLN A 61 -8.99 -13.85 4.71
CA GLN A 61 -9.11 -14.42 6.04
C GLN A 61 -10.56 -14.84 6.32
N ILE A 62 -11.54 -14.03 5.91
CA ILE A 62 -12.97 -14.37 6.03
C ILE A 62 -13.29 -15.63 5.22
N ALA A 63 -12.83 -15.72 3.97
CA ALA A 63 -13.06 -16.89 3.12
C ALA A 63 -12.52 -18.18 3.74
N TYR A 64 -11.29 -18.13 4.29
CA TYR A 64 -10.71 -19.25 5.03
C TYR A 64 -11.58 -19.68 6.22
N TRP A 65 -12.04 -18.72 7.04
CA TRP A 65 -12.88 -19.03 8.19
C TRP A 65 -14.27 -19.55 7.79
N GLN A 66 -14.81 -19.13 6.65
CA GLN A 66 -16.05 -19.68 6.09
C GLN A 66 -15.88 -21.15 5.66
N GLU A 67 -14.73 -21.51 5.09
CA GLU A 67 -14.42 -22.91 4.79
C GLU A 67 -14.31 -23.75 6.08
N GLN A 68 -13.60 -23.23 7.10
CA GLN A 68 -13.50 -23.88 8.40
C GLN A 68 -14.85 -24.02 9.11
N LEU A 69 -15.75 -23.04 8.94
CA LEU A 69 -17.12 -23.10 9.44
C LEU A 69 -17.88 -24.26 8.80
N SER A 70 -17.82 -24.38 7.48
CA SER A 70 -18.48 -25.45 6.72
C SER A 70 -18.02 -26.85 7.16
N ILE A 71 -16.72 -27.00 7.49
CA ILE A 71 -16.17 -28.24 8.04
C ILE A 71 -16.72 -28.50 9.45
N ALA A 72 -16.71 -27.47 10.32
CA ALA A 72 -17.18 -27.60 11.70
C ALA A 72 -18.69 -27.90 11.80
N GLU A 73 -19.49 -27.41 10.85
CA GLU A 73 -20.91 -27.72 10.70
C GLU A 73 -21.14 -29.19 10.34
N LYS A 74 -20.37 -29.72 9.37
CA LYS A 74 -20.40 -31.16 9.02
C LYS A 74 -20.00 -32.05 10.19
N GLU A 75 -19.04 -31.63 11.00
CA GLU A 75 -18.59 -32.34 12.20
C GLU A 75 -19.49 -32.12 13.43
N ASN A 76 -20.54 -31.27 13.31
CA ASN A 76 -21.48 -30.91 14.37
C ASN A 76 -20.82 -30.38 15.67
N LYS A 77 -19.66 -29.73 15.54
CA LYS A 77 -18.87 -29.21 16.68
C LYS A 77 -19.34 -27.81 17.10
N LYS A 78 -20.45 -27.75 17.85
CA LYS A 78 -21.12 -26.51 18.26
C LYS A 78 -20.21 -25.44 18.88
N GLN A 79 -19.26 -25.83 19.74
CA GLN A 79 -18.33 -24.88 20.37
C GLN A 79 -17.36 -24.27 19.34
N ARG A 80 -16.88 -25.08 18.40
CA ARG A 80 -15.98 -24.65 17.32
C ARG A 80 -16.70 -23.69 16.36
N ILE A 81 -17.95 -23.98 16.02
CA ILE A 81 -18.82 -23.13 15.19
C ILE A 81 -18.95 -21.74 15.82
N LYS A 82 -19.22 -21.66 17.13
CA LYS A 82 -19.35 -20.38 17.85
C LYS A 82 -18.07 -19.53 17.75
N VAL A 83 -16.91 -20.13 18.04
CA VAL A 83 -15.62 -19.43 17.98
C VAL A 83 -15.30 -18.94 16.57
N ILE A 84 -15.56 -19.76 15.54
CA ILE A 84 -15.33 -19.37 14.14
C ILE A 84 -16.24 -18.19 13.75
N ASN A 85 -17.51 -18.21 14.14
CA ASN A 85 -18.43 -17.11 13.87
C ASN A 85 -17.98 -15.80 14.55
N GLU A 86 -17.51 -15.86 15.80
CA GLU A 86 -16.93 -14.70 16.48
C GLU A 86 -15.71 -14.15 15.72
N LYS A 87 -14.83 -15.02 15.21
CA LYS A 87 -13.68 -14.59 14.38
C LYS A 87 -14.11 -13.92 13.08
N ILE A 88 -15.12 -14.45 12.39
CA ILE A 88 -15.66 -13.84 11.17
C ILE A 88 -16.26 -12.46 11.45
N VAL A 89 -17.04 -12.31 12.53
CA VAL A 89 -17.60 -11.02 12.94
C VAL A 89 -16.50 -10.02 13.24
N THR A 90 -15.49 -10.40 14.03
CA THR A 90 -14.35 -9.53 14.34
C THR A 90 -13.62 -9.07 13.08
N LEU A 91 -13.38 -9.97 12.12
CA LEU A 91 -12.73 -9.60 10.86
C LEU A 91 -13.57 -8.61 10.03
N LYS A 92 -14.90 -8.78 9.99
CA LYS A 92 -15.82 -7.82 9.34
C LYS A 92 -15.83 -6.45 10.02
N VAL A 93 -15.67 -6.41 11.35
CA VAL A 93 -15.55 -5.16 12.10
C VAL A 93 -14.21 -4.49 11.81
N ILE A 94 -13.11 -5.26 11.83
CA ILE A 94 -11.77 -4.78 11.49
C ILE A 94 -11.75 -4.18 10.07
N SER A 95 -12.36 -4.85 9.08
CA SER A 95 -12.41 -4.34 7.72
C SER A 95 -13.21 -3.04 7.56
N ARG A 96 -14.03 -2.67 8.54
CA ARG A 96 -14.82 -1.42 8.51
C ARG A 96 -14.17 -0.31 9.31
N ILE A 97 -13.49 -0.64 10.41
CA ILE A 97 -12.98 0.34 11.37
C ILE A 97 -11.47 0.58 11.16
N GLN A 98 -10.71 -0.46 10.87
CA GLN A 98 -9.26 -0.34 10.76
C GLN A 98 -8.87 0.19 9.39
N ILE A 99 -8.39 1.42 9.39
CA ILE A 99 -7.84 2.11 8.23
C ILE A 99 -6.32 1.99 8.28
N ASN A 100 -5.75 1.34 7.27
CA ASN A 100 -4.32 1.35 7.02
C ASN A 100 -3.99 2.54 6.12
N LYS A 101 -3.15 3.44 6.62
CA LYS A 101 -2.62 4.53 5.81
C LYS A 101 -1.46 3.99 5.00
N GLU A 102 -1.63 3.97 3.68
CA GLU A 102 -0.55 3.59 2.76
C GLU A 102 -0.01 4.82 2.04
N HIS A 103 1.28 4.79 1.77
CA HIS A 103 2.02 5.87 1.16
C HIS A 103 2.68 5.38 -0.13
N TYR A 104 2.57 6.17 -1.19
CA TYR A 104 3.11 5.86 -2.50
C TYR A 104 3.92 7.02 -3.04
N ILE A 105 4.92 6.69 -3.84
CA ILE A 105 5.78 7.65 -4.50
C ILE A 105 5.73 7.40 -6.00
N SER A 106 5.40 8.44 -6.77
CA SER A 106 5.29 8.36 -8.23
C SER A 106 6.32 9.25 -8.89
N ILE A 107 7.01 8.68 -9.87
CA ILE A 107 8.01 9.33 -10.71
C ILE A 107 7.40 9.55 -12.08
N TYR A 108 7.54 10.77 -12.60
CA TYR A 108 7.00 11.18 -13.90
C TYR A 108 8.12 11.56 -14.85
N ALA A 109 7.93 11.26 -16.13
CA ALA A 109 8.87 11.55 -17.19
C ALA A 109 8.14 11.75 -18.52
N LYS A 110 8.82 12.39 -19.48
CA LYS A 110 8.24 12.72 -20.78
C LYS A 110 8.09 11.50 -21.68
N ASP A 111 9.02 10.56 -21.57
CA ASP A 111 9.05 9.32 -22.33
C ASP A 111 9.65 8.17 -21.49
N ILE A 112 9.65 6.97 -22.06
CA ILE A 112 10.08 5.76 -21.36
C ILE A 112 11.59 5.76 -21.08
N GLU A 113 12.41 6.38 -21.92
CA GLU A 113 13.86 6.42 -21.73
C GLU A 113 14.24 7.37 -20.61
N ASP A 114 13.64 8.56 -20.60
CA ASP A 114 13.72 9.51 -19.49
C ASP A 114 13.25 8.86 -18.17
N LEU A 115 12.11 8.15 -18.21
CA LEU A 115 11.58 7.46 -17.04
C LEU A 115 12.56 6.43 -16.47
N LYS A 116 13.19 5.62 -17.34
CA LYS A 116 14.18 4.62 -16.91
C LYS A 116 15.38 5.27 -16.22
N THR A 117 15.88 6.37 -16.80
CA THR A 117 16.99 7.13 -16.20
C THR A 117 16.62 7.67 -14.83
N LYS A 118 15.44 8.31 -14.72
CA LYS A 118 14.93 8.82 -13.44
C LYS A 118 14.71 7.70 -12.42
N ILE A 119 14.16 6.56 -12.83
CA ILE A 119 13.99 5.40 -11.95
C ILE A 119 15.34 4.88 -11.44
N ASN A 120 16.37 4.81 -12.28
CA ASN A 120 17.68 4.32 -11.86
C ASN A 120 18.30 5.23 -10.79
N ILE A 121 18.26 6.55 -11.00
CA ILE A 121 18.74 7.54 -10.02
C ILE A 121 17.90 7.44 -8.73
N PHE A 122 16.59 7.32 -8.87
CA PHE A 122 15.67 7.16 -7.75
C PHE A 122 15.97 5.90 -6.93
N LEU A 123 16.08 4.73 -7.56
CA LEU A 123 16.35 3.47 -6.85
C LEU A 123 17.71 3.49 -6.15
N PHE A 124 18.73 4.11 -6.77
CA PHE A 124 20.05 4.28 -6.16
C PHE A 124 20.01 5.19 -4.91
N SER A 125 19.15 6.20 -4.93
CA SER A 125 19.03 7.18 -3.84
C SER A 125 18.06 6.75 -2.73
N CYS A 126 17.00 5.99 -3.05
CA CYS A 126 15.92 5.63 -2.11
C CYS A 126 16.27 4.54 -1.09
N SER A 127 17.33 3.75 -1.29
CA SER A 127 17.74 2.66 -0.39
C SER A 127 16.53 1.80 0.09
N THR A 128 16.25 1.77 1.40
CA THR A 128 15.20 0.97 2.05
C THR A 128 13.88 1.73 2.30
N LEU A 129 13.74 2.94 1.74
CA LEU A 129 12.53 3.77 1.90
C LEU A 129 11.33 3.27 1.08
N ILE A 130 11.56 2.37 0.13
CA ILE A 130 10.52 1.84 -0.76
C ILE A 130 10.54 0.32 -0.75
N TYR A 131 9.41 -0.26 -1.10
CA TYR A 131 9.40 -1.64 -1.58
C TYR A 131 10.06 -1.68 -2.96
N PRO A 132 11.01 -2.60 -3.20
CA PRO A 132 11.81 -2.61 -4.43
C PRO A 132 10.98 -2.92 -5.68
N GLN A 133 9.85 -3.61 -5.50
CA GLN A 133 8.93 -3.91 -6.59
C GLN A 133 7.98 -2.74 -6.81
N PRO A 134 7.86 -2.25 -8.06
CA PRO A 134 6.85 -1.25 -8.38
C PRO A 134 5.45 -1.85 -8.29
N LEU A 135 4.45 -0.96 -8.16
CA LEU A 135 3.07 -1.39 -8.13
C LEU A 135 2.64 -2.04 -9.45
N ASN A 136 1.88 -3.11 -9.35
CA ASN A 136 1.27 -3.76 -10.51
C ASN A 136 0.07 -2.95 -11.04
N LYS A 137 -0.42 -3.31 -12.23
CA LYS A 137 -1.53 -2.60 -12.90
C LYS A 137 -2.80 -2.53 -12.04
N LYS A 138 -3.13 -3.61 -11.34
CA LYS A 138 -4.32 -3.68 -10.47
C LYS A 138 -4.19 -2.72 -9.29
N GLN A 139 -3.06 -2.72 -8.61
CA GLN A 139 -2.75 -1.81 -7.50
C GLN A 139 -2.79 -0.35 -7.94
N LYS A 140 -2.18 -0.04 -9.10
CA LYS A 140 -2.22 1.30 -9.68
C LYS A 140 -3.67 1.75 -9.97
N SER A 141 -4.48 0.88 -10.57
CA SER A 141 -5.88 1.18 -10.89
C SER A 141 -6.68 1.48 -9.63
N GLN A 142 -6.54 0.66 -8.58
CA GLN A 142 -7.22 0.86 -7.30
C GLN A 142 -6.84 2.20 -6.63
N ILE A 143 -5.57 2.59 -6.75
CA ILE A 143 -5.10 3.89 -6.23
C ILE A 143 -5.70 5.05 -7.03
N PHE A 144 -5.75 4.95 -8.36
CA PHE A 144 -6.37 5.99 -9.20
C PHE A 144 -7.89 6.07 -8.99
N GLU A 145 -8.56 4.94 -8.79
CA GLU A 145 -9.98 4.88 -8.43
C GLU A 145 -10.22 5.56 -7.08
N ASP A 146 -9.41 5.28 -6.07
CA ASP A 146 -9.48 5.94 -4.76
C ASP A 146 -9.23 7.46 -4.84
N PHE A 147 -8.40 7.94 -5.78
CA PHE A 147 -8.18 9.38 -5.98
C PHE A 147 -9.31 10.06 -6.76
N ASN A 148 -9.90 9.36 -7.74
CA ASN A 148 -10.98 9.89 -8.57
C ASN A 148 -12.35 9.80 -7.90
N ASN A 149 -12.49 8.90 -6.92
CA ASN A 149 -13.68 8.77 -6.11
C ASN A 149 -13.34 9.28 -4.71
N PRO A 150 -13.40 10.61 -4.45
CA PRO A 150 -13.32 11.10 -3.09
C PRO A 150 -14.44 10.37 -2.35
N ARG A 151 -14.09 9.45 -1.44
CA ARG A 151 -15.07 8.77 -0.60
C ARG A 151 -15.83 9.89 0.10
N VAL A 152 -17.00 10.23 -0.43
CA VAL A 152 -17.95 11.14 0.17
C VAL A 152 -18.29 10.46 1.48
N PHE A 153 -17.76 11.01 2.57
CA PHE A 153 -18.19 10.66 3.89
C PHE A 153 -19.66 11.08 3.97
N ASP A 154 -20.56 10.12 3.80
CA ASP A 154 -21.92 10.17 4.36
C ASP A 154 -21.87 9.64 5.81
#